data_AF-A0A8H5WEX2-F1
#
_entry.id   AF-A0A8H5WEX2-F1
#
_cell.length_a   1.000
_cell.length_b   1.000
_cell.length_c   1.000
_cell.angle_alpha   90.00
_cell.angle_beta   90.00
_cell.angle_gamma   90.00
#
_symmetry.space_group_name_H-M   'P 1'
#
loop_
_entity.id
_entity.type
_entity.pdbx_description
1 polymer ?
#
loop_
_entity_poly.entity_id
_entity_poly.type
_entity_poly.pdbx_seq_one_letter_code
_entity_poly.pdbx_strand_id
1 'polypeptide(L)'
;MHLAVAGVLNAVWDLWGKILGLPVWQIVCEMSPEEIIRCIDFRYITDVITPDEAIGMLQKTAKGKEERLKEAFNNVAVPAYKISAGWMAFSGDRMKEVLHETLAQGCKVFKFKVGTNIEADRERLSAVWSVPEAIEYMKHLVEFKPVFIEEPINPDDVLGYVAICKVLKPYGAGIATGEAA
;
A
#
# COMPACT_ATOMS: atom_id res chain seq x y z
N MET A 1 15.12 -15.85 -5.48
CA MET A 1 15.41 -16.40 -4.13
C MET A 1 14.39 -15.92 -3.11
N HIS A 2 14.32 -14.62 -2.81
CA HIS A 2 13.51 -14.04 -1.73
C HIS A 2 12.03 -14.47 -1.69
N LEU A 3 11.32 -14.53 -2.83
CA LEU A 3 9.92 -15.00 -2.88
C LEU A 3 9.70 -16.40 -2.27
N ALA A 4 10.66 -17.33 -2.45
CA ALA A 4 10.56 -18.67 -1.86
C ALA A 4 10.82 -18.64 -0.34
N VAL A 5 11.72 -17.77 0.11
CA VAL A 5 11.99 -17.55 1.55
C VAL A 5 10.75 -16.93 2.22
N ALA A 6 10.11 -15.94 1.59
CA ALA A 6 8.85 -15.36 2.07
C ALA A 6 7.74 -16.41 2.21
N GLY A 7 7.59 -17.31 1.22
CA GLY A 7 6.65 -18.44 1.31
C GLY A 7 6.91 -19.36 2.52
N VAL A 8 8.19 -19.69 2.79
CA VAL A 8 8.57 -20.51 3.95
C VAL A 8 8.34 -19.77 5.28
N LEU A 9 8.75 -18.51 5.38
CA LEU A 9 8.56 -17.71 6.59
C LEU A 9 7.07 -17.49 6.92
N ASN A 10 6.24 -17.24 5.90
CA ASN A 10 4.79 -17.14 6.08
C ASN A 10 4.17 -18.46 6.57
N ALA A 11 4.66 -19.61 6.10
CA ALA A 11 4.24 -20.92 6.60
C ALA A 11 4.67 -21.17 8.06
N VAL A 12 5.82 -20.64 8.50
CA VAL A 12 6.23 -20.70 9.92
C VAL A 12 5.32 -19.85 10.80
N TRP A 13 4.96 -18.64 10.38
CA TRP A 13 4.01 -17.79 11.10
C TRP A 13 2.58 -18.38 11.15
N ASP A 14 2.10 -18.98 10.06
CA ASP A 14 0.82 -19.71 10.01
C ASP A 14 0.80 -20.93 10.95
N LEU A 15 1.89 -21.71 10.97
CA LEU A 15 2.05 -22.83 11.91
C LEU A 15 2.06 -22.34 13.37
N TRP A 16 2.75 -21.24 13.67
CA TRP A 16 2.77 -20.65 15.01
C TRP A 16 1.37 -20.17 15.43
N GLY A 17 0.63 -19.52 14.52
CA GLY A 17 -0.79 -19.18 14.70
C GLY A 17 -1.64 -20.38 15.08
N LYS A 18 -1.51 -21.49 14.33
CA LYS A 18 -2.24 -22.73 14.57
C LYS A 18 -1.87 -23.43 15.88
N ILE A 19 -0.62 -23.32 16.33
CA ILE A 19 -0.16 -23.88 17.62
C ILE A 19 -0.72 -23.08 18.80
N LEU A 20 -0.80 -21.75 18.69
CA LEU A 20 -1.36 -20.90 19.76
C LEU A 20 -2.89 -20.78 19.71
N GLY A 21 -3.53 -21.15 18.59
CA GLY A 21 -4.95 -20.91 18.35
C GLY A 21 -5.29 -19.43 18.10
N LEU A 22 -4.30 -18.62 17.71
CA LEU A 22 -4.41 -17.17 17.54
C LEU A 22 -4.15 -16.76 16.08
N PRO A 23 -4.83 -15.72 15.56
CA PRO A 23 -4.47 -15.14 14.28
C PRO A 23 -3.12 -14.40 14.38
N VAL A 24 -2.31 -14.45 13.32
CA VAL A 24 -0.93 -13.92 13.32
C VAL A 24 -0.85 -12.44 13.73
N TRP A 25 -1.84 -11.62 13.34
CA TRP A 25 -1.89 -10.21 13.75
C TRP A 25 -2.01 -10.04 15.27
N GLN A 26 -2.74 -10.94 15.96
CA GLN A 26 -2.89 -10.90 17.40
C GLN A 26 -1.61 -11.34 18.10
N ILE A 27 -0.89 -12.34 17.57
CA ILE A 27 0.43 -12.74 18.09
C ILE A 27 1.41 -11.56 18.06
N VAL A 28 1.55 -10.89 16.91
CA VAL A 28 2.41 -9.71 16.77
C VAL A 28 1.93 -8.55 17.66
N CYS A 29 0.61 -8.41 17.84
CA CYS A 29 0.05 -7.42 18.77
C CYS A 29 0.25 -7.78 20.25
N GLU A 30 0.38 -9.05 20.65
CA GLU A 30 0.55 -9.44 22.06
C GLU A 30 2.01 -9.36 22.51
N MET A 31 2.97 -9.46 21.58
CA MET A 31 4.40 -9.25 21.82
C MET A 31 4.73 -7.92 22.52
N SER A 32 5.81 -7.97 23.31
CA SER A 32 6.58 -6.80 23.74
C SER A 32 7.32 -6.15 22.56
N PRO A 33 7.68 -4.85 22.63
CA PRO A 33 8.55 -4.21 21.64
C PRO A 33 9.83 -5.00 21.37
N GLU A 34 10.45 -5.50 22.44
CA GLU A 34 11.70 -6.24 22.43
C GLU A 34 11.54 -7.65 21.80
N GLU A 35 10.33 -8.22 21.76
CA GLU A 35 10.01 -9.43 21.01
C GLU A 35 9.85 -9.17 19.51
N ILE A 36 9.13 -8.10 19.14
CA ILE A 36 8.96 -7.70 17.73
C ILE A 36 10.33 -7.42 17.10
N ILE A 37 11.20 -6.69 17.81
CA ILE A 37 12.54 -6.35 17.33
C ILE A 37 13.46 -7.58 17.20
N ARG A 38 13.26 -8.66 18.00
CA ARG A 38 13.99 -9.94 17.81
C ARG A 38 13.56 -10.71 16.55
N CYS A 39 12.44 -10.37 15.93
CA CYS A 39 11.99 -10.95 14.66
C CYS A 39 12.53 -10.21 13.42
N ILE A 40 13.28 -9.12 13.58
CA ILE A 40 13.74 -8.25 12.48
C ILE A 40 15.26 -8.37 12.32
N ASP A 41 15.71 -8.52 11.08
CA ASP A 41 17.13 -8.49 10.71
C ASP A 41 17.55 -7.06 10.36
N PHE A 42 18.38 -6.43 11.20
CA PHE A 42 18.80 -5.04 11.05
C PHE A 42 20.02 -4.85 10.12
N ARG A 43 20.50 -5.90 9.46
CA ARG A 43 21.58 -5.78 8.47
C ARG A 43 21.15 -4.86 7.33
N TYR A 44 22.00 -3.89 7.01
CA TYR A 44 21.80 -2.88 5.96
C TYR A 44 20.68 -1.85 6.18
N ILE A 45 20.17 -1.68 7.41
CA ILE A 45 19.21 -0.60 7.74
C ILE A 45 19.59 0.25 8.96
N THR A 46 20.69 -0.06 9.66
CA THR A 46 21.09 0.59 10.93
C THR A 46 21.55 2.05 10.80
N ASP A 47 21.84 2.51 9.59
CA ASP A 47 22.11 3.90 9.23
C ASP A 47 20.84 4.74 9.06
N VAL A 48 19.66 4.10 8.99
CA VAL A 48 18.34 4.74 8.88
C VAL A 48 17.48 4.50 10.13
N ILE A 49 17.57 3.31 10.75
CA ILE A 49 16.87 2.96 11.99
C ILE A 49 17.62 1.88 12.78
N THR A 50 17.96 2.19 14.03
CA THR A 50 18.58 1.23 14.96
C THR A 50 17.53 0.39 15.72
N PRO A 51 17.92 -0.78 16.30
CA PRO A 51 17.03 -1.56 17.16
C PRO A 51 16.44 -0.76 18.33
N ASP A 52 17.24 0.09 18.98
CA ASP A 52 16.81 0.87 20.14
C ASP A 52 15.81 1.98 19.75
N GLU A 53 15.98 2.60 18.58
CA GLU A 53 15.01 3.54 18.02
C GLU A 53 13.70 2.83 17.66
N ALA A 54 13.77 1.63 17.08
CA ALA A 54 12.60 0.82 16.75
C ALA A 54 11.83 0.38 18.00
N ILE A 55 12.53 -0.05 19.06
CA ILE A 55 11.94 -0.27 20.40
C ILE A 55 11.27 1.02 20.90
N GLY A 56 11.97 2.15 20.85
CA GLY A 56 11.45 3.45 21.28
C GLY A 56 10.25 3.95 20.46
N MET A 57 10.11 3.54 19.20
CA MET A 57 8.92 3.79 18.38
C MET A 57 7.74 2.91 18.80
N LEU A 58 7.96 1.61 19.00
CA LEU A 58 6.93 0.66 19.46
C LEU A 58 6.42 0.99 20.88
N GLN A 59 7.31 1.40 21.78
CA GLN A 59 6.93 1.87 23.12
C GLN A 59 6.05 3.13 23.07
N LYS A 60 6.29 4.06 22.13
CA LYS A 60 5.41 5.23 21.91
C LYS A 60 4.04 4.84 21.38
N THR A 61 3.95 3.85 20.47
CA THR A 61 2.66 3.40 19.91
C THR A 61 1.87 2.47 20.84
N ALA A 62 2.46 1.96 21.93
CA ALA A 62 1.75 1.17 22.93
C ALA A 62 0.58 1.94 23.60
N LYS A 63 0.62 3.28 23.63
CA LYS A 63 -0.51 4.10 24.09
C LYS A 63 -1.74 3.87 23.20
N GLY A 64 -2.89 3.59 23.83
CA GLY A 64 -4.15 3.27 23.12
C GLY A 64 -4.18 1.90 22.44
N LYS A 65 -3.22 1.01 22.71
CA LYS A 65 -3.16 -0.35 22.13
C LYS A 65 -4.45 -1.15 22.40
N GLU A 66 -4.96 -1.14 23.63
CA GLU A 66 -6.22 -1.81 23.98
C GLU A 66 -7.46 -1.29 23.24
N GLU A 67 -7.49 0.01 22.92
CA GLU A 67 -8.61 0.65 22.24
C GLU A 67 -8.63 0.22 20.77
N ARG A 68 -7.48 0.28 20.10
CA ARG A 68 -7.31 -0.24 18.73
C ARG A 68 -7.52 -1.75 18.62
N LEU A 69 -7.21 -2.52 19.67
CA LEU A 69 -7.56 -3.95 19.74
C LEU A 69 -9.09 -4.14 19.80
N LYS A 70 -9.82 -3.34 20.58
CA LYS A 70 -11.29 -3.37 20.61
C LYS A 70 -11.88 -2.97 19.24
N GLU A 71 -11.31 -1.96 18.58
CA GLU A 71 -11.69 -1.58 17.19
C GLU A 71 -11.41 -2.72 16.18
N ALA A 72 -10.33 -3.48 16.35
CA ALA A 72 -9.98 -4.60 15.48
C ALA A 72 -10.94 -5.78 15.65
N PHE A 73 -11.25 -6.18 16.89
CA PHE A 73 -12.26 -7.21 17.17
C PHE A 73 -13.68 -6.79 16.72
N ASN A 74 -13.97 -5.48 16.74
CA ASN A 74 -15.21 -4.90 16.19
C ASN A 74 -15.19 -4.72 14.66
N ASN A 75 -14.12 -5.13 13.96
CA ASN A 75 -13.93 -5.02 12.50
C ASN A 75 -14.01 -3.58 11.94
N VAL A 76 -13.62 -2.57 12.72
CA VAL A 76 -13.63 -1.15 12.30
C VAL A 76 -12.23 -0.50 12.19
N ALA A 77 -11.17 -1.17 12.66
CA ALA A 77 -9.83 -0.60 12.75
C ALA A 77 -9.12 -0.29 11.41
N VAL A 78 -9.52 -0.90 10.29
CA VAL A 78 -8.80 -0.80 9.00
C VAL A 78 -9.75 -0.46 7.84
N PRO A 79 -9.77 0.79 7.36
CA PRO A 79 -10.45 1.15 6.12
C PRO A 79 -9.80 0.49 4.90
N ALA A 80 -10.59 -0.21 4.09
CA ALA A 80 -10.13 -0.85 2.85
C ALA A 80 -10.60 -0.10 1.59
N TYR A 81 -9.74 -0.05 0.57
CA TYR A 81 -10.07 0.44 -0.78
C TYR A 81 -10.21 -0.73 -1.75
N LYS A 82 -10.99 -0.57 -2.83
CA LYS A 82 -11.17 -1.63 -3.83
C LYS A 82 -10.41 -1.34 -5.12
N ILE A 83 -9.84 -2.41 -5.69
CA ILE A 83 -9.19 -2.45 -7.01
C ILE A 83 -10.14 -3.05 -8.08
N SER A 84 -11.23 -3.70 -7.65
CA SER A 84 -12.10 -4.53 -8.50
C SER A 84 -12.81 -3.78 -9.64
N ALA A 85 -13.12 -2.49 -9.47
CA ALA A 85 -13.67 -1.66 -10.54
C ALA A 85 -12.62 -1.21 -11.56
N GLY A 86 -11.34 -1.31 -11.21
CA GLY A 86 -10.21 -0.75 -11.93
C GLY A 86 -9.37 -1.75 -12.73
N TRP A 87 -9.84 -2.99 -12.89
CA TRP A 87 -9.23 -3.93 -13.81
C TRP A 87 -9.46 -3.51 -15.27
N MET A 88 -8.41 -3.55 -16.09
CA MET A 88 -8.42 -3.18 -17.51
C MET A 88 -9.42 -3.97 -18.37
N ALA A 89 -9.99 -5.06 -17.86
CA ALA A 89 -11.05 -5.83 -18.51
C ALA A 89 -12.41 -5.08 -18.57
N PHE A 90 -12.58 -3.99 -17.81
CA PHE A 90 -13.82 -3.21 -17.80
C PHE A 90 -13.70 -1.89 -18.59
N SER A 91 -14.81 -1.48 -19.19
CA SER A 91 -14.97 -0.24 -19.96
C SER A 91 -16.47 0.04 -20.15
N GLY A 92 -16.83 1.29 -20.41
CA GLY A 92 -18.23 1.69 -20.62
C GLY A 92 -19.12 1.36 -19.41
N ASP A 93 -20.34 0.92 -19.66
CA ASP A 93 -21.36 0.76 -18.62
C ASP A 93 -21.02 -0.33 -17.58
N ARG A 94 -20.29 -1.39 -17.95
CA ARG A 94 -19.89 -2.43 -16.98
C ARG A 94 -18.94 -1.89 -15.91
N MET A 95 -18.14 -0.87 -16.21
CA MET A 95 -17.34 -0.19 -15.17
C MET A 95 -18.24 0.62 -14.22
N LYS A 96 -19.26 1.32 -14.75
CA LYS A 96 -20.24 2.07 -13.95
C LYS A 96 -21.01 1.15 -13.00
N GLU A 97 -21.45 -0.01 -13.48
CA GLU A 97 -22.11 -1.05 -12.66
C GLU A 97 -21.24 -1.45 -11.47
N VAL A 98 -20.00 -1.89 -11.70
CA VAL A 98 -19.09 -2.34 -10.63
C VAL A 98 -18.71 -1.20 -9.68
N LEU A 99 -18.65 0.05 -10.15
CA LEU A 99 -18.49 1.23 -9.29
C LEU A 99 -19.73 1.45 -8.41
N HIS A 100 -20.95 1.41 -8.95
CA HIS A 100 -22.18 1.55 -8.18
C HIS A 100 -22.38 0.40 -7.17
N GLU A 101 -22.11 -0.85 -7.56
CA GLU A 101 -22.08 -2.02 -6.66
C GLU A 101 -21.11 -1.80 -5.48
N THR A 102 -19.93 -1.25 -5.76
CA THR A 102 -18.87 -1.06 -4.77
C THR A 102 -19.12 0.16 -3.86
N LEU A 103 -19.71 1.23 -4.39
CA LEU A 103 -20.22 2.37 -3.60
C LEU A 103 -21.34 1.93 -2.66
N ALA A 104 -22.28 1.10 -3.13
CA ALA A 104 -23.37 0.54 -2.32
C ALA A 104 -22.85 -0.35 -1.18
N GLN A 105 -21.69 -0.98 -1.36
CA GLN A 105 -20.95 -1.73 -0.32
C GLN A 105 -20.13 -0.83 0.62
N GLY A 106 -20.33 0.50 0.57
CA GLY A 106 -19.72 1.47 1.48
C GLY A 106 -18.26 1.83 1.20
N CYS A 107 -17.66 1.31 0.12
CA CYS A 107 -16.28 1.65 -0.24
C CYS A 107 -16.22 3.03 -0.91
N LYS A 108 -15.28 3.87 -0.46
CA LYS A 108 -15.16 5.29 -0.86
C LYS A 108 -13.88 5.61 -1.63
N VAL A 109 -13.00 4.63 -1.79
CA VAL A 109 -11.67 4.79 -2.40
C VAL A 109 -11.46 3.66 -3.41
N PHE A 110 -11.03 4.05 -4.61
CA PHE A 110 -10.96 3.18 -5.77
C PHE A 110 -9.54 3.23 -6.34
N LYS A 111 -8.93 2.07 -6.54
CA LYS A 111 -7.68 1.93 -7.31
C LYS A 111 -8.00 1.42 -8.69
N PHE A 112 -7.24 1.94 -9.65
CA PHE A 112 -7.54 1.93 -11.06
C PHE A 112 -6.24 1.71 -11.84
N LYS A 113 -6.17 0.68 -12.69
CA LYS A 113 -4.97 0.40 -13.48
C LYS A 113 -5.03 1.12 -14.84
N VAL A 114 -3.83 1.50 -15.29
CA VAL A 114 -3.54 2.59 -16.23
C VAL A 114 -2.16 2.32 -16.84
N GLY A 115 -1.87 2.76 -18.07
CA GLY A 115 -0.56 2.55 -18.72
C GLY A 115 -0.55 1.78 -20.04
N THR A 116 -1.56 1.92 -20.89
CA THR A 116 -1.62 1.24 -22.19
C THR A 116 -1.72 2.16 -23.40
N ASN A 117 -2.47 3.26 -23.33
CA ASN A 117 -2.64 4.20 -24.43
C ASN A 117 -3.20 5.52 -23.88
N ILE A 118 -2.69 6.68 -24.30
CA ILE A 118 -3.09 7.97 -23.73
C ILE A 118 -4.57 8.32 -24.00
N GLU A 119 -5.15 7.95 -25.15
CA GLU A 119 -6.57 8.23 -25.47
C GLU A 119 -7.53 7.28 -24.74
N ALA A 120 -7.34 5.97 -24.87
CA ALA A 120 -8.17 4.92 -24.27
C ALA A 120 -7.97 4.81 -22.76
N ASP A 121 -6.78 5.17 -22.25
CA ASP A 121 -6.66 5.45 -20.83
C ASP A 121 -7.34 6.79 -20.50
N ARG A 122 -7.27 7.91 -21.27
CA ARG A 122 -8.10 9.12 -20.97
C ARG A 122 -9.60 8.89 -20.99
N GLU A 123 -10.06 7.86 -21.71
CA GLU A 123 -11.45 7.39 -21.73
C GLU A 123 -11.78 6.44 -20.55
N ARG A 124 -10.77 5.79 -19.95
CA ARG A 124 -10.89 4.98 -18.72
C ARG A 124 -10.57 5.78 -17.46
N LEU A 125 -9.30 6.17 -17.28
CA LEU A 125 -8.69 6.87 -16.14
C LEU A 125 -7.37 7.61 -16.39
N SER A 126 -6.50 7.11 -17.30
CA SER A 126 -5.22 7.72 -17.70
C SER A 126 -4.10 7.67 -16.61
N ALA A 127 -2.79 7.37 -16.79
CA ALA A 127 -1.96 6.43 -17.60
C ALA A 127 -0.59 6.22 -16.85
N VAL A 128 0.39 5.45 -17.36
CA VAL A 128 1.72 5.15 -16.76
C VAL A 128 2.83 5.03 -17.82
N TRP A 129 4.03 5.60 -17.59
CA TRP A 129 5.09 5.83 -18.60
C TRP A 129 6.53 5.93 -17.98
N SER A 130 7.54 6.56 -18.62
CA SER A 130 8.87 6.85 -18.02
C SER A 130 8.90 8.17 -17.19
N VAL A 131 10.02 8.53 -16.53
CA VAL A 131 10.07 9.70 -15.60
C VAL A 131 9.58 11.04 -16.20
N PRO A 132 10.09 11.54 -17.35
CA PRO A 132 9.66 12.84 -17.88
C PRO A 132 8.23 12.77 -18.41
N GLU A 133 7.88 11.63 -18.98
CA GLU A 133 6.55 11.32 -19.49
C GLU A 133 5.54 11.33 -18.34
N ALA A 134 5.73 10.54 -17.27
CA ALA A 134 4.86 10.46 -16.11
C ALA A 134 4.63 11.82 -15.43
N ILE A 135 5.64 12.70 -15.44
CA ILE A 135 5.51 14.10 -15.02
C ILE A 135 4.54 14.87 -15.92
N GLU A 136 4.66 14.79 -17.24
CA GLU A 136 3.73 15.43 -18.17
C GLU A 136 2.33 14.84 -18.03
N TYR A 137 2.26 13.53 -17.84
CA TYR A 137 1.01 12.80 -17.74
C TYR A 137 0.17 13.21 -16.55
N MET A 138 0.79 13.27 -15.38
CA MET A 138 0.07 13.60 -14.15
C MET A 138 -0.51 15.01 -14.21
N LYS A 139 0.06 15.96 -14.98
CA LYS A 139 -0.55 17.27 -15.24
C LYS A 139 -1.93 17.18 -15.92
N HIS A 140 -2.14 16.18 -16.78
CA HIS A 140 -3.43 15.90 -17.39
C HIS A 140 -4.41 15.19 -16.44
N LEU A 141 -3.93 14.67 -15.30
CA LEU A 141 -4.77 13.97 -14.31
C LEU A 141 -5.16 14.81 -13.10
N VAL A 142 -4.48 15.95 -12.85
CA VAL A 142 -4.70 16.74 -11.63
C VAL A 142 -6.14 17.24 -11.49
N GLU A 143 -6.88 17.38 -12.60
CA GLU A 143 -8.29 17.76 -12.60
C GLU A 143 -9.18 16.73 -11.89
N PHE A 144 -8.84 15.44 -11.98
CA PHE A 144 -9.52 14.33 -11.28
C PHE A 144 -9.08 14.17 -9.82
N LYS A 145 -8.07 14.93 -9.37
CA LYS A 145 -7.55 14.97 -7.99
C LYS A 145 -7.17 13.58 -7.43
N PRO A 146 -6.33 12.79 -8.13
CA PRO A 146 -5.89 11.48 -7.63
C PRO A 146 -5.14 11.62 -6.31
N VAL A 147 -5.46 10.75 -5.33
CA VAL A 147 -4.79 10.72 -4.02
C VAL A 147 -3.31 10.36 -4.17
N PHE A 148 -3.01 9.40 -5.06
CA PHE A 148 -1.66 9.07 -5.50
C PHE A 148 -1.69 8.46 -6.91
N ILE A 149 -0.54 8.47 -7.59
CA ILE A 149 -0.23 7.50 -8.65
C ILE A 149 0.67 6.41 -8.08
N GLU A 150 0.43 5.17 -8.49
CA GLU A 150 1.11 3.97 -7.99
C GLU A 150 2.05 3.41 -9.05
N GLU A 151 3.27 3.08 -8.63
CA GLU A 151 4.35 2.51 -9.45
C GLU A 151 4.48 3.13 -10.86
N PRO A 152 4.60 4.47 -10.96
CA PRO A 152 4.66 5.18 -12.24
C PRO A 152 5.93 4.88 -13.06
N ILE A 153 6.95 4.25 -12.47
CA ILE A 153 8.25 3.91 -13.06
C ILE A 153 8.82 2.63 -12.42
N ASN A 154 9.94 2.10 -12.95
CA ASN A 154 10.67 0.95 -12.37
C ASN A 154 10.85 1.12 -10.83
N PRO A 155 10.41 0.15 -9.98
CA PRO A 155 10.54 0.23 -8.53
C PRO A 155 11.98 0.50 -8.03
N ASP A 156 13.00 0.07 -8.75
CA ASP A 156 14.42 0.30 -8.38
C ASP A 156 14.84 1.79 -8.47
N ASP A 157 14.14 2.63 -9.24
CA ASP A 157 14.56 4.02 -9.52
C ASP A 157 14.12 5.00 -8.41
N VAL A 158 14.64 4.78 -7.20
CA VAL A 158 14.39 5.62 -6.01
C VAL A 158 14.64 7.11 -6.27
N LEU A 159 15.59 7.46 -7.14
CA LEU A 159 15.87 8.85 -7.51
C LEU A 159 14.84 9.43 -8.49
N GLY A 160 14.35 8.63 -9.44
CA GLY A 160 13.18 8.95 -10.27
C GLY A 160 11.93 9.17 -9.43
N TYR A 161 11.66 8.31 -8.44
CA TYR A 161 10.56 8.51 -7.48
C TYR A 161 10.68 9.86 -6.76
N VAL A 162 11.87 10.19 -6.26
CA VAL A 162 12.16 11.49 -5.61
C VAL A 162 12.00 12.67 -6.59
N ALA A 163 12.30 12.50 -7.88
CA ALA A 163 12.11 13.52 -8.90
C ALA A 163 10.62 13.76 -9.20
N ILE A 164 9.84 12.70 -9.45
CA ILE A 164 8.39 12.81 -9.72
C ILE A 164 7.67 13.39 -8.50
N CYS A 165 7.96 12.91 -7.28
CA CYS A 165 7.44 13.47 -6.03
C CYS A 165 7.60 14.99 -5.92
N LYS A 166 8.76 15.54 -6.29
CA LYS A 166 9.02 16.99 -6.24
C LYS A 166 8.15 17.78 -7.23
N VAL A 167 7.87 17.21 -8.40
CA VAL A 167 7.11 17.88 -9.46
C VAL A 167 5.60 17.75 -9.26
N LEU A 168 5.10 16.67 -8.64
CA LEU A 168 3.66 16.52 -8.37
C LEU A 168 3.19 17.23 -7.09
N LYS A 169 4.10 17.49 -6.14
CA LYS A 169 3.78 18.15 -4.86
C LYS A 169 2.95 19.44 -4.97
N PRO A 170 3.16 20.36 -5.94
CA PRO A 170 2.33 21.56 -6.11
C PRO A 170 0.88 21.27 -6.52
N TYR A 171 0.62 20.09 -7.10
CA TYR A 171 -0.68 19.68 -7.61
C TYR A 171 -1.48 18.81 -6.62
N GLY A 172 -0.90 18.44 -5.47
CA GLY A 172 -1.57 17.68 -4.41
C GLY A 172 -1.67 16.17 -4.64
N ALA A 173 -1.16 15.63 -5.75
CA ALA A 173 -1.11 14.20 -6.01
C ALA A 173 0.13 13.55 -5.34
N GLY A 174 -0.07 12.48 -4.58
CA GLY A 174 1.00 11.67 -3.99
C GLY A 174 1.62 10.66 -4.96
N ILE A 175 2.65 9.94 -4.50
CA ILE A 175 3.21 8.75 -5.16
C ILE A 175 3.14 7.57 -4.19
N ALA A 176 2.84 6.38 -4.69
CA ALA A 176 2.94 5.10 -3.99
C ALA A 176 3.81 4.11 -4.78
N THR A 177 4.50 3.21 -4.08
CA THR A 177 5.34 2.15 -4.67
C THR A 177 5.65 1.07 -3.61
N GLY A 178 6.05 -0.12 -4.04
CA GLY A 178 6.56 -1.18 -3.19
C GLY A 178 5.78 -2.49 -3.22
N GLU A 179 4.97 -2.76 -4.25
CA GLU A 179 4.41 -4.11 -4.45
C GLU A 179 5.39 -5.05 -5.18
N ALA A 180 6.45 -4.51 -5.80
CA ALA A 180 7.45 -5.25 -6.58
C ALA A 180 8.94 -5.03 -6.18
N ALA A 181 9.21 -4.44 -5.01
CA ALA A 181 10.57 -4.17 -4.48
C ALA A 181 11.11 -5.28 -3.56
#